data_AF-A0A349WHN5-F1
#
_entry.id   AF-A0A349WHN5-F1
#
_cell.length_a   1.000
_cell.length_b   1.000
_cell.length_c   1.000
_cell.angle_alpha   90.00
_cell.angle_beta   90.00
_cell.angle_gamma   90.00
#
_symmetry.space_group_name_H-M   'P 1'
#
loop_
_entity.id
_entity.type
_entity.pdbx_description
1 polymer ?
#
loop_
_entity_poly.entity_id
_entity_poly.type
_entity_poly.pdbx_seq_one_letter_code
_entity_poly.pdbx_strand_id
1 'polypeptide(L)'
;MLKTLADNVFSFDVEWIPDPKSGEILHHTEPASGPGQEARAAFEALWAGARKESDPKDFQPYLKTILCRIVSLAGILREGLPGGRAS
;
A
#
# COMPACT_ATOMS: atom_id res chain seq x y z
N MET A 1 -19.04 15.48 24.00
CA MET A 1 -18.16 14.68 24.87
C MET A 1 -16.77 14.67 24.25
N LEU A 2 -15.79 15.34 24.85
CA LEU A 2 -14.41 15.33 24.36
C LEU A 2 -13.73 14.04 24.86
N LYS A 3 -13.18 13.24 23.93
CA LYS A 3 -12.42 12.03 24.27
C LYS A 3 -10.98 12.42 24.60
N THR A 4 -10.43 11.85 25.67
CA THR A 4 -9.01 11.97 25.99
C THR A 4 -8.20 11.24 24.91
N LEU A 5 -7.25 11.94 24.30
CA LEU A 5 -6.29 11.33 23.38
C LEU A 5 -5.20 10.61 24.18
N ALA A 6 -4.66 9.51 23.62
CA ALA A 6 -3.49 8.85 24.19
C ALA A 6 -2.31 9.82 24.26
N ASP A 7 -1.41 9.61 25.23
CA ASP A 7 -0.21 10.45 25.38
C ASP A 7 0.62 10.43 24.11
N ASN A 8 0.83 9.25 23.54
CA ASN A 8 1.53 9.10 22.27
C ASN A 8 0.52 8.78 21.15
N VAL A 9 0.44 9.67 20.17
CA VAL A 9 -0.40 9.50 18.98
C VAL A 9 0.50 9.50 17.76
N PHE A 10 0.52 8.39 17.05
CA PHE A 10 1.17 8.29 15.75
C PHE A 10 0.11 8.29 14.66
N SER A 11 0.20 9.25 13.75
CA SER A 11 -0.61 9.32 12.54
C SER A 11 0.33 9.13 11.36
N PHE A 12 -0.02 8.28 10.43
CA PHE A 12 0.80 8.02 9.25
C PHE A 12 -0.07 7.82 8.01
N ASP A 13 0.55 8.12 6.89
CA ASP A 13 0.01 7.94 5.55
C ASP A 13 1.00 7.09 4.75
N VAL A 14 0.48 6.15 3.97
CA VAL A 14 1.27 5.17 3.23
C VAL A 14 0.82 5.17 1.78
N GLU A 15 1.77 5.32 0.87
CA GLU A 15 1.55 5.12 -0.55
C GLU A 15 2.19 3.81 -0.97
N TRP A 16 1.46 3.00 -1.73
CA TRP A 16 1.93 1.70 -2.19
C TRP A 16 1.52 1.44 -3.63
N ILE A 17 2.30 0.60 -4.30
CA ILE A 17 1.99 0.08 -5.64
C ILE A 17 2.03 -1.45 -5.58
N PRO A 18 1.41 -2.16 -6.55
CA PRO A 18 1.60 -3.60 -6.66
C PRO A 18 3.09 -3.95 -6.74
N ASP A 19 3.47 -5.12 -6.23
CA ASP A 19 4.85 -5.57 -6.28
C ASP A 19 5.08 -6.51 -7.48
N PRO A 20 5.93 -6.18 -8.49
CA PRO A 20 6.18 -7.05 -9.62
C PRO A 20 6.70 -8.43 -9.22
N LYS A 21 7.44 -8.54 -8.10
CA LYS A 21 7.95 -9.82 -7.62
C LYS A 21 6.82 -10.74 -7.15
N SER A 22 5.80 -10.18 -6.53
CA SER A 22 4.57 -10.91 -6.21
C SER A 22 3.86 -11.40 -7.49
N GLY A 23 3.83 -10.59 -8.55
CA GLY A 23 3.33 -11.00 -9.86
C GLY A 23 4.13 -12.17 -10.47
N GLU A 24 5.45 -12.13 -10.39
CA GLU A 24 6.34 -13.21 -10.83
C GLU A 24 6.05 -14.52 -10.08
N ILE A 25 5.91 -14.46 -8.75
CA ILE A 25 5.72 -15.65 -7.91
C ILE A 25 4.33 -16.27 -8.11
N LEU A 26 3.27 -15.44 -8.13
CA LEU A 26 1.89 -15.91 -8.11
C LEU A 26 1.30 -16.14 -9.50
N HIS A 27 1.78 -15.39 -10.50
CA HIS A 27 1.24 -15.40 -11.85
C HIS A 27 2.29 -15.73 -12.93
N HIS A 28 3.52 -16.05 -12.53
CA HIS A 28 4.59 -16.47 -13.43
C HIS A 28 4.91 -15.45 -14.53
N THR A 29 4.76 -14.16 -14.22
CA THR A 29 5.17 -13.09 -15.13
C THR A 29 6.68 -12.98 -15.22
N GLU A 30 7.20 -12.42 -16.33
CA GLU A 30 8.62 -12.15 -16.48
C GLU A 30 9.17 -11.27 -15.34
N PRO A 31 10.40 -11.54 -14.85
CA PRO A 31 11.02 -10.71 -13.81
C PRO A 31 11.21 -9.27 -14.26
N ALA A 32 10.81 -8.31 -13.42
CA ALA A 32 11.01 -6.89 -13.67
C ALA A 32 12.18 -6.35 -12.83
N SER A 33 13.21 -5.79 -13.48
CA SER A 33 14.36 -5.17 -12.83
C SER A 33 14.14 -3.69 -12.45
N GLY A 34 13.06 -3.07 -12.94
CA GLY A 34 12.72 -1.68 -12.70
C GLY A 34 11.39 -1.28 -13.34
N PRO A 35 11.09 0.03 -13.41
CA PRO A 35 9.94 0.53 -14.15
C PRO A 35 10.04 0.15 -15.63
N GLY A 36 8.98 -0.42 -16.21
CA GLY A 36 9.01 -0.94 -17.58
C GLY A 36 7.74 -1.70 -17.95
N GLN A 37 7.77 -2.34 -19.12
CA GLN A 37 6.63 -3.14 -19.60
C GLN A 37 6.45 -4.42 -18.78
N GLU A 38 7.53 -5.00 -18.30
CA GLU A 38 7.55 -6.19 -17.45
C GLU A 38 6.87 -5.89 -16.12
N ALA A 39 7.21 -4.76 -15.49
CA ALA A 39 6.54 -4.31 -14.27
C ALA A 39 5.05 -4.05 -14.50
N ARG A 40 4.70 -3.40 -15.62
CA ARG A 40 3.30 -3.15 -16.00
C ARG A 40 2.52 -4.46 -16.18
N ALA A 41 3.11 -5.45 -16.85
CA ALA A 41 2.49 -6.75 -17.04
C ALA A 41 2.29 -7.50 -15.72
N ALA A 42 3.26 -7.43 -14.81
CA ALA A 42 3.14 -8.00 -13.47
C ALA A 42 2.02 -7.34 -12.64
N PHE A 43 1.88 -6.01 -12.72
CA PHE A 43 0.78 -5.28 -12.06
C PHE A 43 -0.58 -5.71 -12.61
N GLU A 44 -0.69 -5.78 -13.93
CA GLU A 44 -1.92 -6.19 -14.60
C GLU A 44 -2.29 -7.64 -14.25
N ALA A 45 -1.32 -8.55 -14.16
CA ALA A 45 -1.57 -9.93 -13.75
C ALA A 45 -2.14 -10.02 -12.33
N LEU A 46 -1.60 -9.24 -11.38
CA LEU A 46 -2.11 -9.18 -10.02
C LEU A 46 -3.54 -8.63 -9.96
N TRP A 47 -3.83 -7.55 -10.69
CA TRP A 47 -5.18 -6.99 -10.74
C TRP A 47 -6.17 -7.91 -11.45
N ALA A 48 -5.76 -8.59 -12.52
CA ALA A 48 -6.58 -9.58 -13.20
C ALA A 48 -6.94 -10.75 -12.28
N GLY A 49 -5.99 -11.23 -11.48
CA GLY A 49 -6.25 -12.28 -10.48
C GLY A 49 -7.15 -11.84 -9.31
N ALA A 50 -7.23 -10.53 -9.04
CA ALA A 50 -8.07 -9.98 -7.97
C ALA A 50 -9.47 -9.52 -8.45
N ARG A 51 -9.67 -9.36 -9.76
CA ARG A 51 -10.95 -8.95 -10.34
C ARG A 51 -12.00 -10.05 -10.23
N LYS A 52 -13.24 -9.63 -10.01
CA LYS A 52 -14.43 -10.46 -10.17
C LYS A 52 -14.87 -10.46 -11.63
N GLU A 53 -15.64 -11.45 -12.03
CA GLU A 53 -16.18 -11.55 -13.39
C GLU A 53 -17.04 -10.35 -13.80
N SER A 54 -17.70 -9.70 -12.83
CA SER A 54 -18.50 -8.49 -13.03
C SER A 54 -17.67 -7.21 -13.19
N ASP A 55 -16.38 -7.24 -12.88
CA ASP A 55 -15.56 -6.03 -12.85
C ASP A 55 -15.14 -5.60 -14.27
N PRO A 56 -15.02 -4.29 -14.54
CA PRO A 56 -14.46 -3.79 -15.79
C PRO A 56 -13.05 -4.33 -16.05
N LYS A 57 -12.67 -4.48 -17.33
CA LYS A 57 -11.36 -5.01 -17.73
C LYS A 57 -10.17 -4.13 -17.30
N ASP A 58 -10.39 -2.85 -17.10
CA ASP A 58 -9.40 -1.87 -16.66
C ASP A 58 -9.48 -1.57 -15.16
N PHE A 59 -10.33 -2.30 -14.42
CA PHE A 59 -10.48 -2.11 -12.98
C PHE A 59 -9.22 -2.59 -12.25
N GLN A 60 -8.71 -1.72 -11.38
CA GLN A 60 -7.52 -1.95 -10.55
C GLN A 60 -7.95 -2.05 -9.08
N PRO A 61 -8.47 -3.22 -8.65
CA PRO A 61 -8.96 -3.37 -7.28
C PRO A 61 -7.84 -3.23 -6.25
N TYR A 62 -8.23 -2.97 -5.00
CA TYR A 62 -7.32 -3.03 -3.87
C TYR A 62 -6.67 -4.43 -3.79
N LEU A 63 -5.34 -4.45 -3.79
CA LEU A 63 -4.55 -5.63 -3.49
C LEU A 63 -4.17 -5.60 -2.02
N LYS A 64 -4.19 -6.77 -1.35
CA LYS A 64 -3.70 -6.89 0.02
C LYS A 64 -2.28 -6.35 0.10
N THR A 65 -1.96 -5.58 1.13
CA THR A 65 -0.64 -4.92 1.29
C THR A 65 0.56 -5.86 1.18
N ILE A 66 0.41 -7.15 1.50
CA ILE A 66 1.46 -8.17 1.31
C ILE A 66 1.85 -8.40 -0.16
N LEU A 67 0.99 -8.02 -1.11
CA LEU A 67 1.22 -8.08 -2.56
C LEU A 67 1.70 -6.74 -3.13
N CYS A 68 1.97 -5.77 -2.25
CA CYS A 68 2.33 -4.41 -2.60
C CYS A 68 3.72 -4.06 -2.06
N ARG A 69 4.36 -3.08 -2.69
CA ARG A 69 5.57 -2.43 -2.17
C ARG A 69 5.23 -1.01 -1.73
N ILE A 70 5.76 -0.62 -0.58
CA ILE A 70 5.62 0.75 -0.07
C ILE A 70 6.54 1.66 -0.88
N VAL A 71 6.00 2.74 -1.43
CA VAL A 71 6.76 3.73 -2.21
C VAL A 71 6.93 5.04 -1.46
N SER A 72 6.04 5.34 -0.52
CA SER A 72 6.16 6.48 0.39
C SER A 72 5.54 6.14 1.74
N LEU A 73 6.13 6.70 2.80
CA LEU A 73 5.61 6.65 4.16
C LEU A 73 5.83 8.03 4.79
N ALA A 74 4.75 8.70 5.17
CA ALA A 74 4.79 9.94 5.92
C ALA A 74 4.14 9.73 7.28
N GLY A 75 4.66 10.37 8.32
CA GLY A 75 4.08 10.23 9.66
C GLY A 75 4.40 11.38 10.58
N ILE A 76 3.50 11.62 11.51
CA ILE A 76 3.64 12.57 12.61
C ILE A 76 3.44 11.81 13.90
N LEU A 77 4.41 11.95 14.80
CA LEU A 77 4.29 11.51 16.19
C LEU A 77 4.00 12.73 17.05
N ARG A 78 2.92 12.67 17.82
CA ARG A 78 2.63 13.60 18.91
C ARG A 78 2.90 12.89 20.23
N GLU A 79 3.80 13.45 21.02
CA GLU A 79 4.07 12.99 22.38
C GLU A 79 3.43 13.96 23.39
N GLY A 80 2.71 13.40 24.36
CA GLY A 80 2.11 14.14 25.45
C GLY A 80 3.18 14.47 26.48
N LEU A 81 3.50 15.75 26.65
CA LEU A 81 4.39 16.17 27.73
C LEU A 81 3.63 16.18 29.07
N PRO A 82 4.32 15.90 30.19
CA PRO A 82 3.74 16.04 31.53
C PRO A 82 3.07 17.41 31.72
N GLY A 83 1.84 17.41 32.21
CA GLY A 83 1.04 18.63 32.41
C GLY A 83 0.36 19.18 31.15
N GLY A 84 0.29 18.42 30.05
CA GLY A 84 -0.50 18.79 28.87
C GLY A 84 0.15 19.85 27.98
N ARG A 85 1.47 20.04 28.10
CA ARG A 85 2.22 20.97 27.24
C ARG A 85 2.35 20.37 25.83
N ALA A 86 2.23 21.22 24.80
CA ALA A 86 2.57 20.84 23.43
C ALA A 86 4.09 20.90 23.24
N SER A 87 4.64 19.95 22.48
CA SER A 87 6.05 19.89 22.05
C SER A 87 6.36 20.92 20.98
#